data_AF-A0A962Y560-F1
#
_entry.id   AF-A0A962Y560-F1
#
_cell.length_a   1.000
_cell.length_b   1.000
_cell.length_c   1.000
_cell.angle_alpha   90.00
_cell.angle_beta   90.00
_cell.angle_gamma   90.00
#
_symmetry.space_group_name_H-M   'P 1'
#
loop_
_entity.id
_entity.type
_entity.pdbx_description
1 polymer ?
#
loop_
_entity_poly.entity_id
_entity_poly.type
_entity_poly.pdbx_seq_one_letter_code
_entity_poly.pdbx_strand_id
1 'polypeptide(L)'
;MEQEILQFVAVTSAGRAYDIDFPLHPQTRSARVVSDLITALLEAISQQAESRQDISDGDILQALAMTLAIRGRMLEAMADTIAALSHELYESAWGAARDAQSYAAARA
;
A
#
# COMPACT_ATOMS: atom_id res chain seq x y z
N MET A 1 -12.20 21.09 -4.40
CA MET A 1 -10.86 20.72 -4.89
C MET A 1 -10.99 19.30 -5.41
N GLU A 2 -10.58 19.03 -6.64
CA GLU A 2 -10.60 17.66 -7.17
C GLU A 2 -9.54 16.84 -6.42
N GLN A 3 -9.91 15.65 -5.97
CA GLN A 3 -9.01 14.73 -5.28
C GLN A 3 -8.12 14.04 -6.32
N GLU A 4 -6.80 14.13 -6.16
CA GLU A 4 -5.85 13.47 -7.07
C GLU A 4 -5.98 11.95 -6.94
N ILE A 5 -5.98 11.24 -8.08
CA ILE A 5 -6.07 9.78 -8.14
C ILE A 5 -4.72 9.22 -8.59
N LEU A 6 -4.20 8.23 -7.86
CA LEU A 6 -3.08 7.39 -8.27
C LEU A 6 -3.62 6.09 -8.85
N GLN A 7 -3.44 5.87 -10.15
CA GLN A 7 -3.74 4.59 -10.79
C GLN A 7 -2.56 3.63 -10.56
N PHE A 8 -2.85 2.44 -10.03
CA PHE A 8 -1.83 1.44 -9.72
C PHE A 8 -2.26 0.06 -10.19
N VAL A 9 -1.36 -0.68 -10.85
CA VAL A 9 -1.61 -2.04 -11.32
C VAL A 9 -0.87 -3.02 -10.42
N ALA A 10 -1.60 -3.85 -9.69
CA ALA A 10 -1.03 -4.92 -8.87
C ALA A 10 -1.18 -6.26 -9.59
N VAL A 11 -0.08 -7.04 -9.67
CA VAL A 11 -0.08 -8.38 -10.27
C VAL A 11 0.23 -9.42 -9.19
N THR A 12 -0.60 -10.44 -9.08
CA THR A 12 -0.39 -11.54 -8.13
C THR A 12 0.43 -12.66 -8.75
N SER A 13 1.08 -13.46 -7.90
CA SER A 13 1.77 -14.68 -8.31
C SER A 13 0.88 -15.69 -9.04
N ALA A 14 -0.44 -15.64 -8.79
CA ALA A 14 -1.44 -16.44 -9.49
C ALA A 14 -1.79 -15.93 -10.89
N GLY A 15 -1.15 -14.86 -11.38
CA GLY A 15 -1.40 -14.29 -12.71
C GLY A 15 -2.69 -13.49 -12.81
N ARG A 16 -3.16 -12.92 -11.70
CA ARG A 16 -4.27 -11.95 -11.68
C ARG A 16 -3.71 -10.55 -11.61
N ALA A 17 -4.36 -9.61 -12.28
CA ALA A 17 -4.06 -8.19 -12.18
C ALA A 17 -5.26 -7.43 -11.61
N TYR A 18 -4.97 -6.33 -10.92
CA TYR A 18 -5.94 -5.41 -10.32
C TYR A 18 -5.55 -4.00 -10.76
N ASP A 19 -6.48 -3.30 -11.40
CA ASP A 19 -6.33 -1.86 -11.65
C ASP A 19 -7.02 -1.13 -10.50
N ILE A 20 -6.24 -0.40 -9.71
CA ILE A 20 -6.70 0.25 -8.49
C ILE A 20 -6.55 1.77 -8.65
N ASP A 21 -7.65 2.49 -8.48
CA ASP A 21 -7.67 3.95 -8.45
C ASP A 21 -7.61 4.41 -6.98
N PHE A 22 -6.42 4.75 -6.49
CA PHE A 22 -6.22 5.21 -5.11
C PHE A 22 -6.49 6.71 -4.99
N PRO A 23 -7.52 7.13 -4.23
CA PRO A 23 -7.73 8.54 -3.93
C PRO A 23 -6.66 9.03 -2.95
N LEU A 24 -5.84 9.99 -3.37
CA LEU A 24 -4.75 10.51 -2.55
C LEU A 24 -5.28 11.49 -1.50
N HIS A 25 -4.66 11.48 -0.32
CA HIS A 25 -4.96 12.44 0.72
C HIS A 25 -4.55 13.85 0.26
N PRO A 26 -5.30 14.93 0.57
CA PRO A 26 -5.04 16.28 0.06
C PRO A 26 -3.65 16.87 0.40
N GLN A 27 -2.98 16.33 1.41
CA GLN A 27 -1.62 16.74 1.78
C GLN A 27 -0.52 15.94 1.07
N THR A 28 -0.89 15.01 0.20
CA THR A 28 0.06 14.25 -0.63
C THR A 28 0.69 15.19 -1.65
N ARG A 29 2.02 15.21 -1.71
CA ARG A 29 2.75 16.16 -2.58
C ARG A 29 3.02 15.63 -3.99
N SER A 30 3.03 14.31 -4.17
CA SER A 30 3.38 13.70 -5.46
C SER A 30 2.85 12.26 -5.54
N ALA A 31 1.90 12.02 -6.44
CA ALA A 31 1.45 10.68 -6.78
C ALA A 31 2.60 9.78 -7.27
N ARG A 32 3.54 10.35 -8.05
CA ARG A 32 4.70 9.62 -8.56
C ARG A 32 5.60 9.08 -7.44
N VAL A 33 5.97 9.93 -6.48
CA VAL A 33 6.81 9.49 -5.35
C VAL A 33 6.09 8.42 -4.53
N VAL A 34 4.78 8.54 -4.34
CA VAL A 34 3.98 7.51 -3.66
C VAL A 34 3.99 6.19 -4.47
N SER A 35 3.80 6.25 -5.79
CA SER A 35 3.87 5.08 -6.67
C SER A 35 5.23 4.38 -6.60
N ASP A 36 6.32 5.14 -6.66
CA ASP A 36 7.68 4.60 -6.61
C ASP A 36 7.94 3.89 -5.25
N LEU A 37 7.45 4.48 -4.15
CA LEU A 37 7.57 3.90 -2.80
C LEU A 37 6.73 2.62 -2.64
N ILE A 38 5.49 2.60 -3.14
CA ILE A 38 4.63 1.41 -3.08
C ILE A 38 5.30 0.26 -3.83
N THR A 39 5.78 0.51 -5.05
CA THR A 39 6.49 -0.50 -5.85
C THR A 39 7.71 -1.05 -5.11
N ALA A 40 8.57 -0.17 -4.58
CA ALA A 40 9.77 -0.61 -3.85
C ALA A 40 9.44 -1.41 -2.58
N LEU A 41 8.38 -1.04 -1.85
CA LEU A 41 7.94 -1.76 -0.65
C LEU A 41 7.38 -3.15 -1.01
N LEU A 42 6.55 -3.24 -2.05
CA LEU A 42 6.01 -4.52 -2.51
C LEU A 42 7.13 -5.44 -2.98
N GLU A 43 8.10 -4.92 -3.74
CA GLU A 43 9.26 -5.70 -4.19
C GLU A 43 10.08 -6.22 -2.99
N ALA A 44 10.35 -5.37 -2.00
CA ALA A 44 11.08 -5.78 -0.80
C ALA A 44 10.34 -6.89 -0.02
N ILE A 45 9.01 -6.80 0.08
CA ILE A 45 8.18 -7.83 0.72
C ILE A 45 8.23 -9.13 -0.08
N SER A 46 8.07 -9.06 -1.41
CA SER A 46 8.15 -10.23 -2.30
C SER A 46 9.49 -10.95 -2.15
N GLN A 47 10.61 -10.22 -2.14
CA GLN A 47 11.93 -10.79 -1.93
C GLN A 47 12.04 -11.52 -0.57
N GLN A 48 11.49 -10.95 0.50
CA GLN A 48 11.49 -11.62 1.81
C GLN A 48 10.63 -12.89 1.79
N ALA A 49 9.43 -12.82 1.22
CA ALA A 49 8.49 -13.94 1.12
C ALA A 49 9.04 -15.09 0.26
N GLU A 50 9.79 -14.79 -0.82
CA GLU A 50 10.43 -15.80 -1.66
C GLU A 50 11.66 -16.43 -0.99
N SER A 51 12.39 -15.66 -0.17
CA SER A 51 13.64 -16.11 0.48
C SER A 51 13.43 -17.04 1.68
N ARG A 52 12.22 -17.12 2.22
CA ARG A 52 11.91 -17.90 3.44
C ARG A 52 10.70 -18.81 3.24
N GLN A 53 10.79 -20.04 3.73
CA GLN A 53 9.69 -21.01 3.62
C GLN A 53 8.68 -20.92 4.78
N ASP A 54 8.97 -20.11 5.82
CA ASP A 54 8.24 -20.05 7.08
C ASP A 54 7.52 -18.71 7.35
N ILE A 55 7.34 -17.88 6.32
CA ILE A 55 6.56 -16.63 6.42
C ILE A 55 5.09 -16.88 6.09
N SER A 56 4.18 -16.39 6.92
CA SER A 56 2.75 -16.33 6.62
C SER A 56 2.30 -14.93 6.18
N ASP A 57 1.16 -14.84 5.51
CA ASP A 57 0.54 -13.55 5.16
C ASP A 57 0.25 -12.70 6.41
N GLY A 58 -0.06 -13.34 7.54
CA GLY A 58 -0.27 -12.67 8.82
C GLY A 58 0.98 -11.96 9.34
N ASP A 59 2.16 -12.57 9.16
CA ASP A 59 3.44 -11.96 9.55
C ASP A 59 3.74 -10.73 8.70
N ILE A 60 3.46 -10.79 7.39
CA ILE A 60 3.64 -9.68 6.46
C ILE A 60 2.73 -8.50 6.85
N LEU A 61 1.43 -8.76 7.05
CA LEU A 61 0.48 -7.73 7.43
C LEU A 61 0.83 -7.09 8.79
N GLN A 62 1.23 -7.90 9.77
CA GLN A 62 1.68 -7.41 11.07
C GLN A 62 2.95 -6.55 10.95
N ALA A 63 3.94 -6.99 10.15
CA ALA A 63 5.16 -6.24 9.92
C ALA A 63 4.91 -4.90 9.23
N LEU A 64 3.99 -4.84 8.26
CA LEU A 64 3.58 -3.59 7.60
C LEU A 64 2.93 -2.62 8.59
N ALA A 65 2.00 -3.12 9.42
CA ALA A 65 1.33 -2.31 10.44
C ALA A 65 2.34 -1.74 11.47
N MET A 66 3.27 -2.57 11.97
CA MET A 66 4.31 -2.13 12.89
C MET A 66 5.26 -1.12 12.23
N THR A 67 5.65 -1.34 10.97
CA THR A 67 6.49 -0.42 10.20
C THR A 67 5.82 0.94 10.05
N LEU A 68 4.52 1.00 9.74
CA LEU A 68 3.76 2.24 9.65
C LEU A 68 3.73 2.97 11.00
N ALA A 69 3.46 2.25 12.09
CA ALA A 69 3.43 2.85 13.43
C ALA A 69 4.79 3.42 13.84
N ILE A 70 5.89 2.70 13.59
CA ILE A 70 7.26 3.17 13.84
C ILE A 70 7.53 4.41 12.99
N ARG A 71 7.23 4.37 11.69
CA ARG A 71 7.48 5.49 10.77
C ARG A 71 6.68 6.72 11.17
N GLY A 72 5.43 6.53 11.59
CA GLY A 72 4.57 7.58 12.12
C GLY A 72 5.14 8.20 13.39
N ARG A 73 5.66 7.39 14.32
CA ARG A 73 6.28 7.87 15.57
C ARG A 73 7.55 8.70 15.34
N MET A 74 8.23 8.49 14.21
CA MET A 74 9.39 9.29 13.80
C MET A 74 9.00 10.69 13.28
N LEU A 75 7.73 10.94 12.97
CA LEU A 75 7.24 12.28 12.66
C LEU A 75 7.10 13.05 13.98
N GLU A 76 7.73 14.22 14.09
CA GLU A 76 7.73 15.08 15.30
C GLU A 76 6.36 15.74 15.60
N ALA A 77 5.26 15.07 15.24
CA ALA A 77 3.89 15.52 15.47
C ALA A 77 3.29 14.86 16.74
N MET A 78 2.07 15.29 17.11
CA MET A 78 1.31 14.64 18.17
C MET A 78 0.96 13.21 17.77
N ALA A 79 1.27 12.24 18.64
CA ALA A 79 1.13 10.81 18.36
C ALA A 79 -0.31 10.43 17.93
N ASP A 80 -1.31 11.01 18.59
CA ASP A 80 -2.72 10.75 18.30
C ASP A 80 -3.14 11.24 16.91
N THR A 81 -2.59 12.38 16.46
CA THR A 81 -2.84 12.90 15.11
C THR A 81 -2.28 11.98 14.04
N ILE A 82 -1.07 11.44 14.25
CA ILE A 82 -0.46 10.51 13.29
C ILE A 82 -1.20 9.17 13.28
N ALA A 83 -1.66 8.69 14.43
CA ALA A 83 -2.45 7.46 14.51
C ALA A 83 -3.78 7.61 13.74
N ALA A 84 -4.50 8.73 13.94
CA ALA A 84 -5.74 9.01 13.23
C ALA A 84 -5.53 9.11 11.71
N LEU A 85 -4.51 9.85 11.27
CA LEU A 85 -4.16 9.96 9.85
C LEU A 85 -3.78 8.60 9.26
N SER A 86 -3.00 7.78 9.98
CA SER A 86 -2.61 6.45 9.52
C SER A 86 -3.83 5.54 9.32
N HIS A 87 -4.82 5.64 10.22
CA HIS A 87 -6.07 4.90 10.10
C HIS A 87 -6.89 5.37 8.90
N GLU A 88 -7.05 6.69 8.71
CA GLU A 88 -7.74 7.27 7.54
C GLU A 88 -7.12 6.82 6.22
N LEU A 89 -5.79 6.90 6.11
CA LEU A 89 -5.05 6.49 4.91
C LEU A 89 -5.25 5.00 4.61
N TYR A 90 -5.22 4.15 5.65
CA TYR A 90 -5.44 2.72 5.49
C TYR A 90 -6.86 2.40 5.03
N GLU A 91 -7.89 2.96 5.68
CA GLU A 91 -9.29 2.71 5.32
C GLU A 91 -9.59 3.15 3.87
N SER A 92 -9.08 4.32 3.47
CA SER A 92 -9.23 4.83 2.10
C SER A 92 -8.56 3.91 1.06
N ALA A 93 -7.32 3.49 1.32
CA ALA A 93 -6.60 2.59 0.42
C ALA A 93 -7.24 1.20 0.36
N TRP A 94 -7.68 0.67 1.51
CA TRP A 94 -8.36 -0.62 1.58
C TRP A 94 -9.69 -0.62 0.83
N GLY A 95 -10.47 0.46 0.96
CA GLY A 95 -11.70 0.66 0.18
C GLY A 95 -11.44 0.60 -1.32
N ALA A 96 -10.45 1.35 -1.81
CA ALA A 96 -10.08 1.34 -3.23
C ALA A 96 -9.62 -0.04 -3.71
N ALA A 97 -8.77 -0.72 -2.95
CA ALA A 97 -8.27 -2.06 -3.30
C ALA A 97 -9.38 -3.13 -3.31
N ARG A 98 -10.35 -3.04 -2.38
CA ARG A 98 -11.50 -3.94 -2.31
C ARG A 98 -12.45 -3.75 -3.50
N ASP A 99 -12.65 -2.50 -3.90
CA ASP A 99 -13.61 -2.15 -4.95
C ASP A 99 -13.02 -2.36 -6.37
N ALA A 100 -11.69 -2.53 -6.47
CA ALA A 100 -10.98 -2.82 -7.71
C ALA A 100 -11.39 -4.17 -8.34
N GLN A 101 -11.63 -4.16 -9.64
CA GLN A 101 -11.94 -5.37 -10.38
C GLN A 101 -10.67 -6.11 -10.78
N SER A 102 -10.68 -7.44 -10.63
CA SER A 102 -9.55 -8.27 -11.05
C SER A 102 -9.76 -8.86 -12.44
N TYR A 103 -8.69 -8.94 -13.21
CA TYR A 103 -8.65 -9.56 -14.54
C TYR A 103 -7.48 -10.53 -14.65
N ALA A 104 -7.48 -11.36 -15.70
CA ALA A 104 -6.35 -12.22 -15.99
C ALA A 104 -5.21 -11.36 -16.54
N ALA A 105 -4.02 -11.42 -15.92
CA ALA A 105 -2.85 -10.76 -16.48
C ALA A 105 -2.52 -11.47 -17.80
N ALA A 106 -2.67 -10.77 -18.93
CA ALA A 106 -2.27 -11.32 -20.21
C ALA A 106 -0.76 -11.62 -20.16
N ARG A 107 -0.35 -12.86 -20.48
CA ARG A 107 1.07 -13.18 -20.66
C ARG A 107 1.58 -12.34 -21.83
N ALA A 108 2.36 -11.30 -21.52
CA ALA A 108 3.24 -10.65 -22.49
C ALA A 108 4.44 -11.57 -22.78
#